data_AF-A0A519VIE2-F1
#
_entry.id   AF-A0A519VIE2-F1
#
_cell.length_a   1.000
_cell.length_b   1.000
_cell.length_c   1.000
_cell.angle_alpha   90.00
_cell.angle_beta   90.00
_cell.angle_gamma   90.00
#
_symmetry.space_group_name_H-M   'P 1'
#
loop_
_entity.id
_entity.type
_entity.pdbx_description
1 polymer ?
#
loop_
_entity_poly.entity_id
_entity_poly.type
_entity_poly.pdbx_seq_one_letter_code
_entity_poly.pdbx_strand_id
1 'polypeptide(L)'
;MALCLGLGGCAAPTAPAPSEAAPVFSADSSTVRVAAGAHYARRGWWWQHLWGRHYRALWATPVTAPVLRLGALGLEPVRAGGSFQTNSLHLRTPDGRNFVLRSVDKDLRQALPASWLARLVAPVLRDQTCAAPPYGAYVAARLAPAAGVFHTNPRLVYLLPDSALGAWRTRFQPALYLLEERPDHDQRHAPSFGGAHR
;
A
#
# COMPACT_ATOMS: atom_id res chain seq x y z
N MET A 1 -29.26 -37.86 33.00
CA MET A 1 -29.01 -37.40 31.61
C MET A 1 -29.31 -35.92 31.54
N ALA A 2 -28.29 -35.06 31.61
CA ALA A 2 -28.42 -33.62 31.36
C ALA A 2 -27.11 -33.14 30.73
N LEU A 3 -27.12 -33.04 29.41
CA LEU A 3 -25.99 -32.63 28.59
C LEU A 3 -26.03 -31.09 28.50
N CYS A 4 -25.19 -30.40 29.26
CA CYS A 4 -24.97 -28.96 29.09
C CYS A 4 -24.06 -28.73 27.88
N LEU A 5 -24.66 -28.39 26.74
CA LEU A 5 -23.96 -27.87 25.56
C LEU A 5 -23.58 -26.40 25.82
N GLY A 6 -22.35 -26.18 26.29
CA GLY A 6 -21.74 -24.86 26.33
C GLY A 6 -21.38 -24.41 24.90
N LEU A 7 -22.18 -23.52 24.33
CA LEU A 7 -21.83 -22.81 23.10
C LEU A 7 -20.68 -21.85 23.41
N GLY A 8 -19.45 -22.25 23.06
CA GLY A 8 -18.31 -21.36 23.01
C GLY A 8 -18.57 -20.25 22.01
N GLY A 9 -18.79 -19.03 22.52
CA GLY A 9 -18.94 -17.85 21.69
C GLY A 9 -17.65 -17.60 20.91
N CYS A 10 -17.74 -17.64 19.58
CA CYS A 10 -16.72 -17.06 18.73
C CYS A 10 -16.68 -15.56 19.03
N ALA A 11 -15.64 -15.10 19.73
CA ALA A 11 -15.32 -13.69 19.81
C ALA A 11 -15.11 -13.19 18.38
N ALA A 12 -16.05 -12.38 17.89
CA ALA A 12 -15.85 -11.65 16.64
C ALA A 12 -14.58 -10.80 16.80
N PRO A 13 -13.71 -10.71 15.78
CA PRO A 13 -12.56 -9.82 15.85
C PRO A 13 -13.09 -8.40 16.09
N THR A 14 -12.74 -7.84 17.24
CA THR A 14 -13.06 -6.47 17.66
C THR A 14 -12.71 -5.53 16.51
N ALA A 15 -13.73 -4.87 15.95
CA ALA A 15 -13.51 -3.83 14.97
C ALA A 15 -12.57 -2.78 15.59
N PRO A 16 -11.50 -2.36 14.90
CA PRO A 16 -10.55 -1.41 15.48
C PRO A 16 -11.29 -0.14 15.89
N ALA A 17 -11.03 0.33 17.11
CA ALA A 17 -11.63 1.52 17.64
C ALA A 17 -11.34 2.72 16.72
N PRO A 18 -12.26 3.68 16.56
CA PRO A 18 -12.12 4.81 15.63
C PRO A 18 -10.90 5.72 15.89
N SER A 19 -10.20 5.55 17.01
CA SER A 19 -8.94 6.23 17.35
C SER A 19 -7.71 5.74 16.58
N GLU A 20 -7.76 4.59 15.89
CA GLU A 20 -6.60 3.99 15.21
C GLU A 20 -6.37 4.50 13.77
N ALA A 21 -7.11 5.53 13.35
CA ALA A 21 -7.03 6.08 11.99
C ALA A 21 -5.84 7.04 11.77
N ALA A 22 -5.25 7.59 12.83
CA ALA A 22 -4.11 8.52 12.73
C ALA A 22 -2.77 7.78 12.81
N PRO A 23 -1.73 8.21 12.07
CA PRO A 23 -0.40 7.63 12.16
C PRO A 23 0.21 7.88 13.54
N VAL A 24 0.74 6.82 14.17
CA VAL A 24 1.48 6.89 15.44
C VAL A 24 2.95 6.65 15.17
N PHE A 25 3.79 7.66 15.40
CA PHE A 25 5.24 7.59 15.16
C PHE A 25 5.99 7.08 16.40
N SER A 26 7.10 6.37 16.18
CA SER A 26 8.05 6.04 17.25
C SER A 26 8.75 7.30 17.77
N ALA A 27 9.33 7.23 18.97
CA ALA A 27 9.99 8.39 19.62
C ALA A 27 11.12 9.00 18.77
N ASP A 28 11.83 8.16 18.01
CA ASP A 28 12.90 8.53 17.09
C ASP A 28 12.40 8.88 15.66
N SER A 29 11.08 8.79 15.43
CA SER A 29 10.45 9.02 14.11
C SER A 29 11.03 8.14 12.98
N SER A 30 11.56 6.95 13.32
CA SER A 30 12.07 5.99 12.34
C SER A 30 10.98 5.07 11.81
N THR A 31 9.92 4.84 12.58
CA THR A 31 8.79 3.98 12.21
C THR A 31 7.47 4.66 12.49
N VAL A 32 6.42 4.17 11.83
CA VAL A 32 5.04 4.60 12.03
C VAL A 32 4.12 3.40 12.04
N ARG A 33 3.15 3.41 12.94
CA ARG A 33 2.04 2.46 12.98
C ARG A 33 0.79 3.13 12.42
N VAL A 34 0.29 2.62 11.29
CA VAL A 34 -0.85 3.21 10.56
C VAL A 34 -1.55 2.16 9.70
N ALA A 35 -2.86 2.30 9.51
CA ALA A 35 -3.61 1.46 8.58
C ALA A 35 -3.51 1.99 7.14
N ALA A 36 -3.39 1.11 6.16
CA ALA A 36 -3.33 1.51 4.74
C ALA A 36 -4.62 2.20 4.25
N GLY A 37 -5.77 1.86 4.84
CA GLY A 37 -7.07 2.36 4.41
C GLY A 37 -8.14 2.28 5.49
N ALA A 38 -7.89 2.86 6.68
CA ALA A 38 -8.86 2.89 7.79
C ALA A 38 -10.26 3.39 7.39
N HIS A 39 -10.33 4.28 6.40
CA HIS A 39 -11.59 4.82 5.91
C HIS A 39 -12.53 3.77 5.27
N TYR A 40 -12.02 2.64 4.76
CA TYR A 40 -12.86 1.55 4.23
C TYR A 40 -13.70 0.86 5.31
N ALA A 41 -13.26 0.91 6.58
CA ALA A 41 -14.01 0.34 7.71
C ALA A 41 -15.30 1.11 8.02
N ARG A 42 -15.41 2.37 7.56
CA ARG A 42 -16.54 3.26 7.90
C ARG A 42 -17.85 2.89 7.21
N ARG A 43 -17.83 2.00 6.21
CA ARG A 43 -19.04 1.57 5.49
C ARG A 43 -19.86 0.61 6.35
N GLY A 44 -21.09 0.99 6.67
CA GLY A 44 -22.03 0.19 7.46
C GLY A 44 -22.57 -1.05 6.72
N TRP A 45 -23.29 -1.88 7.46
CA TRP A 45 -23.78 -3.19 7.05
C TRP A 45 -24.53 -3.20 5.70
N TRP A 46 -25.50 -2.31 5.51
CA TRP A 46 -26.27 -2.20 4.26
C TRP A 46 -25.39 -2.01 3.01
N TRP A 47 -24.36 -1.17 3.12
CA TRP A 47 -23.41 -0.94 2.03
C TRP A 47 -22.60 -2.20 1.71
N GLN A 48 -22.16 -2.93 2.75
CA GLN A 48 -21.39 -4.17 2.56
C GLN A 48 -22.25 -5.29 1.98
N HIS A 49 -23.56 -5.29 2.23
CA HIS A 49 -24.47 -6.26 1.62
C HIS A 49 -24.66 -6.02 0.13
N LEU A 50 -24.77 -4.76 -0.29
CA LEU A 50 -24.93 -4.43 -1.70
C LEU A 50 -23.63 -4.58 -2.50
N TRP A 51 -22.50 -4.12 -1.94
CA TRP A 51 -21.22 -4.03 -2.65
C TRP A 51 -20.23 -5.12 -2.28
N GLY A 52 -20.53 -5.97 -1.30
CA GLY A 52 -19.67 -7.04 -0.82
C GLY A 52 -18.74 -6.62 0.33
N ARG A 53 -18.40 -7.56 1.22
CA ARG A 53 -17.57 -7.30 2.42
C ARG A 53 -16.10 -7.05 2.11
N HIS A 54 -15.54 -7.68 1.09
CA HIS A 54 -14.14 -7.45 0.65
C HIS A 54 -13.08 -7.54 1.78
N TYR A 55 -11.89 -6.96 1.56
CA TYR A 55 -10.77 -6.97 2.50
C TYR A 55 -10.74 -5.76 3.44
N ARG A 56 -11.87 -5.07 3.65
CA ARG A 56 -11.93 -3.81 4.42
C ARG A 56 -11.29 -3.91 5.82
N ALA A 57 -11.41 -5.06 6.48
CA ALA A 57 -10.80 -5.29 7.79
C ALA A 57 -9.27 -5.33 7.71
N LEU A 58 -8.73 -5.97 6.67
CA LEU A 58 -7.30 -6.00 6.40
C LEU A 58 -6.76 -4.60 6.07
N TRP A 59 -7.50 -3.82 5.29
CA TRP A 59 -7.17 -2.42 5.00
C TRP A 59 -7.19 -1.51 6.23
N ALA A 60 -8.04 -1.82 7.21
CA ALA A 60 -8.19 -1.07 8.44
C ALA A 60 -7.23 -1.52 9.55
N THR A 61 -6.51 -2.62 9.35
CA THR A 61 -5.54 -3.14 10.32
C THR A 61 -4.27 -2.29 10.29
N PRO A 62 -3.88 -1.64 11.40
CA PRO A 62 -2.65 -0.88 11.43
C PRO A 62 -1.43 -1.77 11.36
N VAL A 63 -0.45 -1.34 10.57
CA VAL A 63 0.83 -2.02 10.40
C VAL A 63 1.96 -1.05 10.73
N THR A 64 3.07 -1.60 11.21
CA THR A 64 4.28 -0.82 11.46
C THR A 64 5.15 -0.83 10.20
N ALA A 65 5.55 0.34 9.73
CA ALA A 65 6.44 0.51 8.59
C ALA A 65 7.55 1.53 8.90
N PRO A 66 8.75 1.37 8.33
CA PRO A 66 9.79 2.40 8.40
C PRO A 66 9.37 3.65 7.64
N VAL A 67 9.72 4.82 8.18
CA VAL A 67 9.55 6.10 7.51
C VAL A 67 10.64 6.25 6.44
N LEU A 68 10.22 6.44 5.18
CA LEU A 68 11.11 6.67 4.05
C LEU A 68 11.62 8.11 4.07
N ARG A 69 12.94 8.27 4.16
CA ARG A 69 13.64 9.54 3.99
C ARG A 69 14.49 9.43 2.74
N LEU A 70 14.08 10.07 1.65
CA LEU A 70 14.70 9.88 0.34
C LEU A 70 16.16 10.34 0.34
N GLY A 71 16.42 11.53 0.90
CA GLY A 71 17.77 12.09 0.99
C GLY A 71 18.73 11.23 1.82
N ALA A 72 18.26 10.60 2.90
CA ALA A 72 19.10 9.73 3.74
C ALA A 72 19.53 8.44 3.02
N LEU A 73 18.74 7.99 2.03
CA LEU A 73 19.03 6.81 1.22
C LEU A 73 19.64 7.15 -0.15
N GLY A 74 19.91 8.43 -0.42
CA GLY A 74 20.37 8.89 -1.74
C GLY A 74 19.38 8.60 -2.88
N LEU A 75 18.09 8.41 -2.57
CA LEU A 75 17.07 8.10 -3.57
C LEU A 75 16.62 9.38 -4.26
N GLU A 76 17.03 9.57 -5.49
CA GLU A 76 16.66 10.71 -6.32
C GLU A 76 15.40 10.41 -7.12
N PRO A 77 14.33 11.20 -6.98
CA PRO A 77 13.18 11.11 -7.86
C PRO A 77 13.53 11.50 -9.30
N VAL A 78 13.22 10.59 -10.23
CA VAL A 78 13.54 10.75 -11.66
C VAL A 78 12.29 11.06 -12.48
N ARG A 79 11.21 10.32 -12.22
CA ARG A 79 9.99 10.40 -13.03
C ARG A 79 8.77 9.91 -12.27
N ALA A 80 7.70 10.68 -12.27
CA ALA A 80 6.38 10.16 -11.90
C ALA A 80 5.76 9.41 -13.09
N GLY A 81 5.22 8.25 -12.79
CA GLY A 81 4.45 7.43 -13.70
C GLY A 81 3.14 7.00 -13.04
N GLY A 82 2.50 6.04 -13.70
CA GLY A 82 1.24 5.50 -13.24
C GLY A 82 0.05 6.25 -13.83
N SER A 83 -0.92 5.47 -14.29
CA SER A 83 -2.17 5.93 -14.89
C SER A 83 -3.14 6.37 -13.77
N PHE A 84 -4.44 6.37 -14.06
CA PHE A 84 -5.50 6.79 -13.15
C PHE A 84 -5.72 5.92 -11.90
N GLN A 85 -4.86 4.93 -11.65
CA GLN A 85 -5.10 3.86 -10.67
C GLN A 85 -3.95 3.72 -9.67
N THR A 86 -2.72 4.11 -10.01
CA THR A 86 -1.57 3.95 -9.11
C THR A 86 -0.61 5.09 -9.38
N ASN A 87 -0.23 5.84 -8.34
CA ASN A 87 0.86 6.79 -8.45
C ASN A 87 2.17 6.05 -8.22
N SER A 88 3.07 6.10 -9.20
CA SER A 88 4.40 5.49 -9.11
C SER A 88 5.48 6.54 -9.27
N LEU A 89 6.48 6.57 -8.40
CA LEU A 89 7.66 7.42 -8.52
C LEU A 89 8.86 6.55 -8.83
N HIS A 90 9.51 6.82 -9.96
CA HIS A 90 10.77 6.21 -10.31
C HIS A 90 11.85 6.93 -9.52
N LEU A 91 12.64 6.16 -8.78
CA LEU A 91 13.74 6.64 -7.96
C LEU A 91 15.03 6.02 -8.50
N ARG A 92 16.14 6.73 -8.38
CA ARG A 92 17.47 6.23 -8.72
C ARG A 92 18.43 6.53 -7.59
N THR A 93 19.31 5.58 -7.29
CA THR A 93 20.39 5.76 -6.32
C THR A 93 21.67 6.24 -7.02
N PRO A 94 22.66 6.78 -6.28
CA PRO A 94 23.90 7.30 -6.87
C PRO A 94 24.75 6.21 -7.55
N ASP A 95 24.64 4.97 -7.11
CA ASP A 95 25.25 3.77 -7.71
C ASP A 95 24.48 3.24 -8.94
N GLY A 96 23.46 3.97 -9.41
CA GLY A 96 22.75 3.69 -10.66
C GLY A 96 21.61 2.66 -10.55
N ARG A 97 21.26 2.20 -9.35
CA ARG A 97 20.15 1.25 -9.16
C ARG A 97 18.81 1.97 -9.26
N ASN A 98 17.84 1.32 -9.88
CA ASN A 98 16.51 1.88 -10.10
C ASN A 98 15.51 1.27 -9.12
N PHE A 99 14.67 2.11 -8.57
CA PHE A 99 13.58 1.74 -7.69
C PHE A 99 12.27 2.37 -8.18
N VAL A 100 11.16 1.80 -7.72
CA VAL A 100 9.84 2.38 -7.90
C VAL A 100 9.11 2.43 -6.56
N LEU A 101 8.59 3.61 -6.23
CA LEU A 101 7.73 3.83 -5.07
C LEU A 101 6.28 3.89 -5.55
N ARG A 102 5.42 2.99 -5.08
CA ARG A 102 4.03 2.85 -5.53
C ARG A 102 3.07 3.02 -4.38
N SER A 103 1.98 3.76 -4.58
CA SER A 103 0.96 3.89 -3.53
C SER A 103 0.31 2.53 -3.22
N VAL A 104 0.21 2.18 -1.92
CA VAL A 104 -0.55 0.99 -1.49
C VAL A 104 -2.04 1.24 -1.72
N ASP A 105 -2.53 2.36 -1.20
CA ASP A 105 -3.90 2.80 -1.40
C ASP A 105 -4.06 3.47 -2.76
N LYS A 106 -4.95 2.90 -3.57
CA LYS A 106 -5.19 3.31 -4.96
C LYS A 106 -6.47 4.13 -5.03
N ASP A 107 -6.37 5.35 -5.51
CA ASP A 107 -7.52 6.23 -5.65
C ASP A 107 -8.06 6.21 -7.07
N LEU A 108 -9.00 5.30 -7.34
CA LEU A 108 -9.61 5.11 -8.66
C LEU A 108 -10.44 6.33 -9.11
N ARG A 109 -10.80 7.22 -8.19
CA ARG A 109 -11.58 8.44 -8.50
C ARG A 109 -10.83 9.36 -9.46
N GLN A 110 -9.50 9.28 -9.48
CA GLN A 110 -8.67 10.08 -10.37
C GLN A 110 -8.93 9.77 -11.85
N ALA A 111 -9.56 8.64 -12.18
CA ALA A 111 -9.97 8.28 -13.53
C ALA A 111 -11.22 9.03 -14.03
N LEU A 112 -11.99 9.64 -13.13
CA LEU A 112 -13.29 10.18 -13.48
C LEU A 112 -13.18 11.58 -14.11
N PRO A 113 -13.91 11.86 -15.21
CA PRO A 113 -14.02 13.21 -15.73
C PRO A 113 -14.79 14.09 -14.74
N ALA A 114 -14.41 15.37 -14.65
CA ALA A 114 -15.07 16.35 -13.79
C ALA A 114 -16.54 16.56 -14.23
N SER A 115 -17.46 15.82 -13.61
CA SER A 115 -18.89 15.80 -13.94
C SER A 115 -19.72 15.56 -12.69
N TRP A 116 -21.01 15.89 -12.74
CA TRP A 116 -21.93 15.60 -11.62
C TRP A 116 -22.03 14.09 -11.36
N LEU A 117 -22.00 13.27 -12.42
CA LEU A 117 -22.01 11.81 -12.33
C LEU A 117 -20.77 11.28 -11.59
N ALA A 118 -19.60 11.90 -11.81
CA ALA A 118 -18.39 11.54 -11.09
C ALA A 118 -18.55 11.72 -9.57
N ARG A 119 -19.28 12.74 -9.12
CA ARG A 119 -19.55 12.93 -7.68
C ARG A 119 -20.40 11.80 -7.09
N LEU A 120 -21.31 11.21 -7.87
CA LEU A 120 -22.14 10.08 -7.45
C LEU A 120 -21.38 8.75 -7.44
N VAL A 121 -20.52 8.53 -8.44
CA VAL A 121 -19.82 7.25 -8.63
C VAL A 121 -18.50 7.20 -7.84
N ALA A 122 -17.86 8.34 -7.57
CA ALA A 122 -16.59 8.42 -6.86
C ALA A 122 -16.57 7.70 -5.51
N PRO A 123 -17.59 7.80 -4.63
CA PRO A 123 -17.60 7.07 -3.35
C PRO A 123 -17.63 5.55 -3.52
N VAL A 124 -18.30 5.05 -4.56
CA VAL A 124 -18.38 3.63 -4.90
C VAL A 124 -17.03 3.16 -5.43
N LEU A 125 -16.48 3.84 -6.46
CA LEU A 125 -15.19 3.47 -7.03
C LEU A 125 -14.05 3.54 -6.01
N ARG A 126 -14.08 4.53 -5.12
CA ARG A 126 -13.14 4.60 -4.01
C ARG A 126 -13.25 3.37 -3.13
N ASP A 127 -14.46 3.02 -2.71
CA ASP A 127 -14.71 1.86 -1.85
C ASP A 127 -14.25 0.54 -2.50
N GLN A 128 -14.47 0.40 -3.80
CA GLN A 128 -14.13 -0.81 -4.55
C GLN A 128 -12.62 -1.10 -4.63
N THR A 129 -11.74 -0.13 -4.30
CA THR A 129 -10.31 -0.42 -4.08
C THR A 129 -10.10 -1.51 -3.01
N CYS A 130 -10.97 -1.58 -2.00
CA CYS A 130 -10.82 -2.57 -0.92
C CYS A 130 -11.16 -4.01 -1.33
N ALA A 131 -11.68 -4.22 -2.55
CA ALA A 131 -11.91 -5.54 -3.13
C ALA A 131 -10.62 -6.34 -3.34
N ALA A 132 -9.48 -5.66 -3.54
CA ALA A 132 -8.17 -6.30 -3.60
C ALA A 132 -7.45 -6.22 -2.23
N PRO A 133 -6.61 -7.21 -1.88
CA PRO A 133 -5.80 -7.14 -0.66
C PRO A 133 -4.71 -6.06 -0.78
N PRO A 134 -4.47 -5.25 0.27
CA PRO A 134 -3.48 -4.16 0.23
C PRO A 134 -2.03 -4.66 0.15
N TYR A 135 -1.77 -5.87 0.66
CA TYR A 135 -0.42 -6.40 0.87
C TYR A 135 -0.10 -7.63 0.01
N GLY A 136 -0.87 -7.87 -1.06
CA GLY A 136 -0.71 -9.06 -1.91
C GLY A 136 0.68 -9.20 -2.54
N ALA A 137 1.32 -8.09 -2.92
CA ALA A 137 2.67 -8.09 -3.50
C ALA A 137 3.73 -8.70 -2.57
N TYR A 138 3.63 -8.45 -1.27
CA TYR A 138 4.55 -9.00 -0.27
C TYR A 138 4.40 -10.51 -0.11
N VAL A 139 3.16 -11.00 -0.18
CA VAL A 139 2.87 -12.44 -0.13
C VAL A 139 3.41 -13.11 -1.39
N ALA A 140 3.15 -12.54 -2.57
CA ALA A 140 3.66 -13.07 -3.83
C ALA A 140 5.19 -13.16 -3.84
N ALA A 141 5.89 -12.11 -3.41
CA ALA A 141 7.36 -12.11 -3.32
C ALA A 141 7.91 -13.17 -2.35
N ARG A 142 7.19 -13.48 -1.26
CA ARG A 142 7.59 -14.55 -0.33
C ARG A 142 7.39 -15.95 -0.88
N LEU A 143 6.40 -16.15 -1.75
CA LEU A 143 6.09 -17.43 -2.36
C LEU A 143 6.96 -17.71 -3.61
N ALA A 144 7.40 -16.67 -4.31
CA ALA A 144 8.12 -16.78 -5.58
C ALA A 144 9.38 -17.67 -5.55
N PRO A 145 10.25 -17.63 -4.52
CA PRO A 145 11.40 -18.53 -4.43
C PRO A 145 11.01 -20.01 -4.43
N ALA A 146 9.94 -20.37 -3.72
CA ALA A 146 9.46 -21.75 -3.66
C ALA A 146 8.87 -22.23 -4.99
N ALA A 147 8.35 -21.30 -5.80
CA ALA A 147 7.88 -21.57 -7.16
C ALA A 147 9.00 -21.52 -8.21
N GLY A 148 10.23 -21.15 -7.83
CA GLY A 148 11.35 -20.99 -8.77
C GLY A 148 11.18 -19.82 -9.75
N VAL A 149 10.40 -18.79 -9.40
CA VAL A 149 10.10 -17.65 -10.26
C VAL A 149 10.87 -16.42 -9.81
N PHE A 150 11.44 -15.68 -10.76
CA PHE A 150 12.10 -14.40 -10.50
C PHE A 150 11.12 -13.34 -10.00
N HIS A 151 11.56 -12.51 -9.06
CA HIS A 151 10.69 -11.57 -8.34
C HIS A 151 11.42 -10.31 -7.88
N THR A 152 10.64 -9.26 -7.62
CA THR A 152 11.06 -8.05 -6.90
C THR A 152 11.03 -8.28 -5.39
N ASN A 153 11.65 -7.38 -4.61
CA ASN A 153 11.64 -7.44 -3.15
C ASN A 153 10.88 -6.24 -2.57
N PRO A 154 9.53 -6.25 -2.62
CA PRO A 154 8.73 -5.14 -2.13
C PRO A 154 8.96 -4.89 -0.64
N ARG A 155 9.23 -3.63 -0.31
CA ARG A 155 9.34 -3.14 1.07
C ARG A 155 8.21 -2.17 1.35
N LEU A 156 7.51 -2.39 2.46
CA LEU A 156 6.49 -1.44 2.92
C LEU A 156 7.20 -0.28 3.60
N VAL A 157 6.88 0.92 3.19
CA VAL A 157 7.48 2.15 3.73
C VAL A 157 6.40 3.22 3.88
N TYR A 158 6.60 4.18 4.77
CA TYR A 158 5.72 5.33 4.90
C TYR A 158 6.42 6.59 4.39
N LEU A 159 5.82 7.27 3.43
CA LEU A 159 6.37 8.52 2.90
C LEU A 159 5.81 9.69 3.71
N LEU A 160 6.69 10.60 4.14
CA LEU A 160 6.32 11.91 4.66
C LEU A 160 6.59 12.98 3.61
N PRO A 161 6.09 14.23 3.79
CA PRO A 161 6.46 15.32 2.91
C PRO A 161 7.98 15.54 2.98
N ASP A 162 8.68 15.23 1.90
CA ASP A 162 10.14 15.30 1.78
C ASP A 162 10.50 16.37 0.74
N SER A 163 11.52 17.20 1.01
CA SER A 163 12.00 18.20 0.05
C SER A 163 12.63 17.56 -1.18
N ALA A 164 13.21 16.36 -1.04
CA ALA A 164 13.78 15.59 -2.15
C ALA A 164 12.73 15.20 -3.21
N LEU A 165 11.43 15.23 -2.87
CA LEU A 165 10.35 15.02 -3.85
C LEU A 165 10.24 16.13 -4.88
N GLY A 166 10.80 17.32 -4.66
CA GLY A 166 10.78 18.43 -5.62
C GLY A 166 9.41 18.66 -6.25
N ALA A 167 9.35 18.61 -7.59
CA ALA A 167 8.13 18.82 -8.37
C ALA A 167 7.01 17.78 -8.11
N TRP A 168 7.34 16.62 -7.53
CA TRP A 168 6.39 15.53 -7.29
C TRP A 168 5.69 15.62 -5.93
N ARG A 169 6.06 16.58 -5.08
CA ARG A 169 5.54 16.72 -3.71
C ARG A 169 4.01 16.78 -3.61
N THR A 170 3.33 17.39 -4.58
CA THR A 170 1.86 17.49 -4.59
C THR A 170 1.17 16.16 -4.95
N ARG A 171 1.83 15.32 -5.74
CA ARG A 171 1.31 14.02 -6.19
C ARG A 171 1.51 12.90 -5.16
N PHE A 172 2.55 13.00 -4.33
CA PHE A 172 2.90 11.98 -3.33
C PHE A 172 2.63 12.49 -1.92
N GLN A 173 1.46 12.11 -1.41
CA GLN A 173 0.97 12.51 -0.08
C GLN A 173 1.44 11.54 1.01
N PRO A 174 1.36 11.94 2.29
CA PRO A 174 1.68 11.05 3.40
C PRO A 174 0.81 9.81 3.42
N ALA A 175 1.41 8.64 3.22
CA ALA A 175 0.72 7.36 3.16
C ALA A 175 1.72 6.19 3.19
N LEU A 176 1.19 4.97 3.23
CA LEU A 176 1.96 3.76 2.96
C LEU A 176 2.21 3.61 1.46
N TYR A 177 3.46 3.31 1.14
CA TYR A 177 3.94 3.02 -0.20
C TYR A 177 4.70 1.69 -0.20
N LEU A 178 4.77 1.11 -1.38
CA LEU A 178 5.54 -0.06 -1.69
C LEU A 178 6.77 0.39 -2.47
N LEU A 179 7.96 0.14 -1.93
CA LEU A 179 9.25 0.42 -2.55
C LEU A 179 9.81 -0.89 -3.11
N GLU A 180 10.06 -0.93 -4.41
CA GLU A 180 10.58 -2.11 -5.11
C GLU A 180 11.79 -1.75 -5.95
N GLU A 181 12.73 -2.68 -6.09
CA GLU A 181 13.72 -2.59 -7.15
C GLU A 181 13.01 -2.69 -8.50
N ARG A 182 13.44 -1.85 -9.45
CA ARG A 182 12.96 -1.90 -10.83
C ARG A 182 14.07 -2.51 -11.69
N PRO A 183 13.87 -3.72 -12.25
CA PRO A 183 14.84 -4.28 -13.17
C PRO A 183 14.86 -3.39 -14.43
N ASP A 184 15.97 -2.72 -14.63
CA ASP A 184 16.26 -1.86 -15.78
C ASP A 184 17.76 -2.01 -16.08
N HIS A 185 18.12 -2.35 -17.31
CA HIS A 185 19.49 -2.62 -17.73
C HIS A 185 20.15 -3.79 -16.95
N ASP A 186 21.28 -3.54 -16.26
CA ASP A 186 22.13 -4.54 -15.62
C ASP A 186 21.60 -4.99 -14.24
N GLN A 187 21.21 -6.27 -14.15
CA GLN A 187 20.69 -6.91 -12.94
C GLN A 187 21.65 -7.95 -12.35
N ARG A 188 22.94 -7.96 -12.72
CA ARG A 188 23.93 -8.90 -12.16
C ARG A 188 24.06 -8.81 -10.63
N HIS A 189 23.74 -7.65 -10.07
CA HIS A 189 23.75 -7.40 -8.63
C HIS A 189 22.53 -7.97 -7.88
N ALA A 190 21.51 -8.49 -8.59
CA ALA A 190 20.24 -8.91 -8.02
C ALA A 190 19.87 -10.35 -8.46
N PRO A 191 20.25 -11.37 -7.67
CA PRO A 191 19.94 -12.77 -7.97
C PRO A 191 18.45 -13.06 -8.14
N SER A 192 17.58 -12.30 -7.46
CA SER A 192 16.12 -12.45 -7.58
C SER A 192 15.57 -12.11 -8.97
N PHE A 193 16.37 -11.46 -9.83
CA PHE A 193 16.06 -11.15 -11.22
C PHE A 193 16.74 -12.06 -12.25
N GLY A 194 17.41 -13.12 -11.80
CA GLY A 194 18.06 -14.08 -12.70
C GLY A 194 19.32 -13.56 -13.41
N GLY A 195 19.91 -12.44 -12.94
CA GLY A 195 21.17 -11.91 -13.48
C GLY A 195 21.07 -11.36 -14.91
N ALA A 196 19.88 -10.95 -15.35
CA ALA A 196 19.65 -10.40 -16.68
C ALA A 196 20.55 -9.18 -16.95
N HIS A 197 21.13 -9.12 -18.14
CA HIS A 197 21.92 -7.99 -18.65
C HIS A 197 21.61 -7.85 -20.15
N ARG A 198 21.07 -6.70 -20.55
CA ARG A 198 20.96 -6.27 -21.95
C ARG A 198 21.21 -4.78 -22.02
#